data_AF-A0A482RKH9-F1
#
_entry.id   AF-A0A482RKH9-F1
#
_cell.length_a   1.000
_cell.length_b   1.000
_cell.length_c   1.000
_cell.angle_alpha   90.00
_cell.angle_beta   90.00
_cell.angle_gamma   90.00
#
_symmetry.space_group_name_H-M   'P 1'
#
loop_
_entity.id
_entity.type
_entity.pdbx_description
1 polymer ?
#
loop_
_entity_poly.entity_id
_entity_poly.type
_entity_poly.pdbx_seq_one_letter_code
_entity_poly.pdbx_strand_id
1 'polypeptide(L)'
;MPLPVCSSKVNQDSHTNILKLQGVNDSDATNFYLGKRVAYIFKAKTEKNGSKFRVIWGRITRSHGTSGAVRAKFARNLPPKALGGNVRVMLYPSHI
;
A
#
# COMPACT_ATOMS: atom_id res chain seq x y z
N MET A 1 -7.14 2.00 -2.68
CA MET A 1 -6.89 0.95 -3.71
C MET A 1 -5.42 1.05 -4.15
N PRO A 2 -4.67 -0.05 -4.28
CA PRO A 2 -3.34 -0.08 -4.88
C PRO A 2 -3.48 0.12 -6.38
N LEU A 3 -2.85 1.19 -6.85
CA LEU A 3 -2.65 1.49 -8.26
C LEU A 3 -1.52 0.61 -8.80
N PRO A 4 -1.32 0.57 -10.14
CA PRO A 4 -0.17 -0.11 -10.71
C PRO A 4 1.13 0.27 -9.99
N VAL A 5 2.04 -0.69 -9.98
CA VAL A 5 3.36 -0.54 -9.38
C VAL A 5 4.10 0.64 -10.04
N CYS A 6 5.10 1.21 -9.37
CA CYS A 6 5.82 2.36 -9.93
C CYS A 6 6.41 2.00 -11.31
N SER A 7 5.91 2.64 -12.36
CA SER A 7 6.13 2.24 -13.74
C SER A 7 6.78 3.35 -14.56
N SER A 8 7.73 3.01 -15.43
CA SER A 8 8.01 3.73 -16.66
C SER A 8 7.15 3.15 -17.79
N LYS A 9 7.09 3.79 -18.97
CA LYS A 9 6.30 3.31 -20.12
C LYS A 9 6.59 1.84 -20.50
N VAL A 10 7.77 1.34 -20.16
CA VAL A 10 8.29 0.01 -20.55
C VAL A 10 8.66 -0.90 -19.38
N ASN A 11 8.89 -0.39 -18.16
CA ASN A 11 9.32 -1.20 -17.02
C ASN A 11 8.50 -0.91 -15.75
N GLN A 12 8.26 -1.96 -14.96
CA GLN A 12 7.53 -1.91 -13.68
C GLN A 12 8.50 -2.21 -12.53
N ASP A 13 8.73 -1.25 -11.64
CA ASP A 13 9.57 -1.46 -10.45
C ASP A 13 8.72 -2.04 -9.31
N SER A 14 8.86 -3.35 -9.08
CA SER A 14 8.16 -4.13 -8.07
C SER A 14 8.40 -3.68 -6.62
N HIS A 15 9.47 -2.93 -6.37
CA HIS A 15 9.91 -2.57 -5.02
C HIS A 15 9.05 -1.47 -4.38
N THR A 16 8.39 -0.62 -5.19
CA THR A 16 7.57 0.49 -4.70
C THR A 16 6.18 0.49 -5.32
N ASN A 17 5.16 0.48 -4.47
CA ASN A 17 3.77 0.42 -4.91
C ASN A 17 3.11 1.79 -4.76
N ILE A 18 2.28 2.17 -5.74
CA ILE A 18 1.49 3.40 -5.66
C ILE A 18 0.13 3.04 -5.06
N LEU A 19 -0.30 3.75 -4.03
CA LEU A 19 -1.59 3.56 -3.37
C LEU A 19 -2.41 4.84 -3.51
N LYS A 20 -3.68 4.69 -3.90
CA LYS A 20 -4.68 5.77 -3.82
C LYS A 20 -5.45 5.62 -2.52
N LEU A 21 -5.37 6.64 -1.68
CA LEU A 21 -6.12 6.74 -0.43
C LEU A 21 -7.55 7.21 -0.75
N GLN A 22 -8.52 6.73 0.01
CA GLN A 22 -9.91 7.16 -0.13
C GLN A 22 -10.10 8.48 0.63
N GLY A 23 -10.69 9.48 -0.01
CA GLY A 23 -10.97 10.79 0.60
C GLY A 23 -9.75 11.72 0.70
N VAL A 24 -8.62 11.37 0.08
CA VAL A 24 -7.42 12.23 0.01
C VAL A 24 -7.20 12.63 -1.45
N ASN A 25 -7.42 13.90 -1.76
CA ASN A 25 -7.27 14.44 -3.12
C ASN A 25 -6.04 15.35 -3.25
N ASP A 26 -5.54 15.89 -2.14
CA ASP A 26 -4.42 16.85 -2.12
C ASP A 26 -3.15 16.24 -1.56
N SER A 27 -1.99 16.77 -1.99
CA SER A 27 -0.68 16.38 -1.46
C SER A 27 -0.56 16.70 0.03
N ASP A 28 -1.13 17.80 0.50
CA ASP A 28 -0.99 18.23 1.90
C ASP A 28 -1.70 17.28 2.85
N ALA A 29 -2.87 16.78 2.45
CA ALA A 29 -3.61 15.76 3.18
C ALA A 29 -2.89 14.41 3.21
N THR A 30 -1.99 14.11 2.25
CA THR A 30 -1.19 12.88 2.29
C THR A 30 -0.12 12.89 3.38
N ASN A 31 0.33 14.07 3.82
CA ASN A 31 1.40 14.20 4.82
C ASN A 31 1.03 13.51 6.14
N PHE A 32 -0.25 13.56 6.52
CA PHE A 32 -0.77 12.86 7.70
C PHE A 32 -0.53 11.33 7.67
N TYR A 33 -0.60 10.75 6.48
CA TYR A 33 -0.47 9.31 6.27
C TYR A 33 0.98 8.85 6.07
N LEU A 34 1.95 9.77 6.03
CA LEU A 34 3.36 9.40 5.92
C LEU A 34 3.81 8.63 7.17
N GLY A 35 4.60 7.57 6.96
CA GLY A 35 5.09 6.70 8.03
C GLY A 35 4.04 5.73 8.60
N LYS A 36 2.76 5.89 8.25
CA LYS A 36 1.69 4.99 8.71
C LYS A 36 1.86 3.58 8.15
N ARG A 37 1.45 2.58 8.94
CA ARG A 37 1.52 1.18 8.55
C ARG A 37 0.41 0.82 7.58
N VAL A 38 0.71 -0.14 6.71
CA VAL A 38 -0.17 -0.60 5.64
C VAL A 38 -0.19 -2.12 5.65
N ALA A 39 -1.37 -2.72 5.49
CA ALA A 39 -1.53 -4.15 5.37
C ALA A 39 -2.31 -4.52 4.11
N TYR A 40 -1.73 -5.44 3.35
CA TYR A 40 -2.42 -6.20 2.34
C TYR A 40 -2.82 -7.56 2.92
N ILE A 41 -4.12 -7.81 3.03
CA ILE A 41 -4.69 -9.03 3.58
C ILE A 41 -5.20 -9.88 2.42
N PHE A 42 -4.82 -11.14 2.37
CA PHE A 42 -5.28 -12.07 1.34
C PHE A 42 -5.59 -13.45 1.94
N LYS A 43 -6.47 -14.19 1.25
CA LYS A 43 -6.83 -15.56 1.61
C LYS A 43 -5.99 -16.55 0.83
N ALA A 44 -5.40 -17.52 1.52
CA ALA A 44 -4.69 -18.65 0.93
C ALA A 44 -5.49 -19.94 1.09
N LYS A 45 -5.19 -20.96 0.27
CA LYS A 45 -5.82 -22.29 0.39
C LYS A 45 -5.37 -23.04 1.64
N THR A 46 -4.08 -22.91 1.98
CA THR A 46 -3.47 -23.61 3.12
C THR A 46 -3.57 -22.80 4.40
N GLU A 47 -4.00 -23.47 5.47
CA GLU A 47 -4.05 -22.93 6.82
C GLU A 47 -2.63 -22.78 7.37
N LYS A 48 -2.36 -21.61 7.95
CA LYS A 48 -1.14 -21.35 8.72
C LYS A 48 -1.54 -20.67 10.01
N ASN A 49 -1.01 -21.16 11.13
CA ASN A 49 -1.29 -20.63 12.47
C ASN A 49 -2.80 -20.51 12.75
N GLY A 50 -3.56 -21.55 12.41
CA GLY A 50 -5.02 -21.60 12.65
C GLY A 50 -5.87 -20.70 11.74
N SER A 51 -5.29 -20.04 10.72
CA SER A 51 -6.05 -19.18 9.81
C SER A 51 -5.67 -19.34 8.34
N LYS A 52 -6.63 -19.08 7.45
CA LYS A 52 -6.40 -19.02 5.98
C LYS A 52 -5.97 -17.63 5.52
N PHE A 53 -5.94 -16.66 6.42
CA PHE A 53 -5.61 -15.27 6.11
C PHE A 53 -4.11 -15.02 6.30
N ARG A 54 -3.53 -14.27 5.37
CA ARG A 54 -2.14 -13.86 5.41
C ARG A 54 -2.07 -12.36 5.20
N VAL A 55 -1.07 -11.76 5.82
CA VAL A 55 -0.87 -10.31 5.77
C VAL A 55 0.53 -10.01 5.26
N ILE A 56 0.62 -9.11 4.29
CA ILE A 56 1.86 -8.46 3.89
C ILE A 56 1.85 -7.06 4.48
N TRP A 57 2.79 -6.80 5.38
CA TRP A 57 2.96 -5.51 6.02
C TRP A 57 3.83 -4.59 5.19
N GLY A 58 3.54 -3.31 5.26
CA GLY A 58 4.31 -2.24 4.67
C GLY A 58 4.13 -0.93 5.41
N ARG A 59 4.74 0.11 4.87
CA ARG A 59 4.65 1.48 5.36
C ARG A 59 4.53 2.46 4.20
N ILE A 60 3.85 3.56 4.43
CA ILE A 60 3.80 4.69 3.49
C ILE A 60 5.10 5.47 3.63
N THR A 61 5.76 5.75 2.51
CA THR A 61 7.08 6.39 2.49
C THR A 61 7.03 7.84 2.04
N ARG A 62 6.33 8.16 0.95
CA ARG A 62 6.25 9.52 0.41
C ARG A 62 4.97 9.74 -0.40
N SER A 63 4.59 10.99 -0.60
CA SER A 63 3.53 11.38 -1.54
C SER A 63 3.93 11.10 -3.00
N HIS A 64 2.94 10.96 -3.87
CA HIS A 64 3.12 10.69 -5.29
C HIS A 64 2.20 11.56 -6.14
N GLY A 65 2.78 12.56 -6.80
CA GLY A 65 2.01 13.53 -7.58
C GLY A 65 1.13 14.42 -6.69
N THR A 66 0.18 15.10 -7.32
CA THR A 66 -0.72 16.07 -6.65
C THR A 66 -2.06 15.46 -6.25
N SER A 67 -2.44 14.31 -6.81
CA SER A 67 -3.79 13.71 -6.70
C SER A 67 -4.04 12.87 -5.43
N GLY A 68 -3.29 13.12 -4.36
CA GLY A 68 -3.43 12.38 -3.10
C GLY A 68 -2.94 10.93 -3.14
N ALA A 69 -2.20 10.52 -4.18
CA ALA A 69 -1.58 9.20 -4.22
C ALA A 69 -0.30 9.16 -3.37
N VAL A 70 0.03 7.98 -2.84
CA VAL A 70 1.20 7.78 -1.99
C VAL A 70 2.01 6.57 -2.45
N ARG A 71 3.33 6.60 -2.23
CA ARG A 71 4.19 5.42 -2.38
C ARG A 71 4.27 4.66 -1.07
N ALA A 72 4.15 3.34 -1.19
CA ALA A 72 4.33 2.42 -0.08
C ALA A 72 5.41 1.38 -0.39
N LYS A 73 6.19 1.05 0.63
CA LYS A 73 7.13 -0.07 0.61
C LYS A 73 6.60 -1.17 1.52
N PHE A 74 6.48 -2.36 0.97
CA PHE A 74 6.10 -3.56 1.70
C PHE A 74 7.33 -4.38 2.08
N ALA A 75 7.25 -5.14 3.17
CA ALA A 75 8.34 -6.01 3.61
C ALA A 75 8.66 -7.09 2.58
N ARG A 76 7.65 -7.52 1.83
CA ARG A 76 7.77 -8.34 0.62
C ARG A 76 7.05 -7.63 -0.51
N ASN A 77 7.60 -7.71 -1.72
CA ASN A 77 6.96 -7.15 -2.91
C ASN A 77 5.54 -7.72 -3.04
N LEU A 78 4.59 -6.87 -3.37
CA LEU A 78 3.20 -7.29 -3.56
C LEU A 78 3.11 -8.21 -4.78
N PRO A 79 2.32 -9.29 -4.72
CA PRO A 79 2.04 -10.08 -5.90
C PRO A 79 1.22 -9.24 -6.90
N PRO A 80 1.33 -9.50 -8.22
CA PRO A 80 0.56 -8.75 -9.24
C PRO A 80 -0.95 -8.90 -9.06
N LYS A 81 -1.42 -9.99 -8.44
CA LYS A 81 -2.83 -10.19 -8.06
C LYS A 81 -3.33 -9.16 -7.03
N ALA A 82 -2.44 -8.51 -6.29
CA ALA A 82 -2.80 -7.46 -5.34
C ALA A 82 -3.15 -6.13 -6.02
N LEU A 83 -2.79 -5.96 -7.30
CA LEU A 83 -3.13 -4.75 -8.07
C LEU A 83 -4.65 -4.63 -8.22
N GLY A 84 -5.19 -3.45 -7.93
CA GLY A 84 -6.64 -3.22 -7.88
C GLY A 84 -7.36 -3.81 -6.66
N GLY A 85 -6.66 -4.52 -5.77
CA GLY A 85 -7.25 -5.05 -4.52
C GLY A 85 -7.56 -3.96 -3.48
N ASN A 86 -7.98 -4.36 -2.28
CA ASN A 86 -8.11 -3.41 -1.17
C ASN A 86 -6.91 -3.57 -0.24
N VAL A 87 -6.39 -2.43 0.22
CA VAL A 87 -5.29 -2.36 1.18
C VAL A 87 -5.77 -1.52 2.35
N ARG A 88 -5.44 -1.95 3.57
CA ARG A 88 -5.81 -1.24 4.79
C ARG A 88 -4.65 -0.38 5.25
N VAL A 89 -4.91 0.91 5.41
CA VAL A 89 -3.96 1.85 6.03
C VAL A 89 -4.32 1.98 7.49
N MET A 90 -3.33 1.83 8.35
CA MET A 90 -3.48 1.97 9.79
C MET A 90 -3.22 3.40 10.22
N LEU A 91 -3.85 3.83 11.32
CA LEU A 91 -3.62 5.15 11.90
C LEU A 91 -2.38 5.21 12.81
N TYR A 92 -1.65 4.11 12.95
CA TYR A 92 -0.41 4.03 13.71
C TYR A 92 0.83 3.85 12.80
N PRO A 93 2.03 4.24 13.25
CA PRO A 93 2.33 4.99 14.48
C PRO A 93 1.70 6.39 14.45
N SER A 94 0.99 6.75 15.52
CA SER A 94 0.34 8.06 15.63
C SER A 94 1.42 9.11 15.92
N HIS A 95 1.32 10.20 15.17
CA HIS A 95 2.10 11.42 15.38
C HIS A 95 1.09 12.55 15.21
N ILE A 96 0.13 12.54 16.13
CA ILE A 96 -0.99 13.47 16.25
C ILE A 96 -0.96 13.95 17.70
#